data_AF-A0A128FJJ9-F1
#
_entry.id   AF-A0A128FJJ9-F1
#
_cell.length_a   1.000
_cell.length_b   1.000
_cell.length_c   1.000
_cell.angle_alpha   90.00
_cell.angle_beta   90.00
_cell.angle_gamma   90.00
#
_symmetry.space_group_name_H-M   'P 1'
#
loop_
_entity.id
_entity.type
_entity.pdbx_description
1 polymer ?
#
loop_
_entity_poly.entity_id
_entity_poly.type
_entity_poly.pdbx_seq_one_letter_code
_entity_poly.pdbx_strand_id
1 'polypeptide(L)'
;MKRISFYPLLFLILSGCNSDSNTTDSNTPSPSPSAPTETVTLAESVKKSLELSYSNHEPQLDRTESLEGTDDDGNGVRDDIDMIISDTDADETVKQALIQHAKSLQNEMKVDWDSLGEEEGKAAMRQLSSDSIRSKRCLMESLGSGFSKVTRTLKALTYNTKARTMHYLKGNKVANGMAFSVGGHENACE
;
A
#
# COMPACT_ATOMS: atom_id res chain seq x y z
N MET A 1 42.41 23.19 -43.42
CA MET A 1 41.80 24.14 -42.46
C MET A 1 40.36 23.68 -42.21
N LYS A 2 40.07 23.10 -41.05
CA LYS A 2 38.76 22.52 -40.70
C LYS A 2 38.00 23.54 -39.83
N ARG A 3 36.85 24.01 -40.30
CA ARG A 3 35.99 24.95 -39.55
C ARG A 3 35.17 24.17 -38.54
N ILE A 4 35.40 24.45 -37.25
CA ILE A 4 34.63 23.90 -36.13
C ILE A 4 33.45 24.85 -35.91
N SER A 5 32.23 24.36 -36.15
CA SER A 5 30.99 25.11 -35.93
C SER A 5 30.52 24.90 -34.50
N PHE A 6 30.68 25.91 -33.65
CA PHE A 6 30.15 25.93 -32.28
C PHE A 6 28.65 26.26 -32.33
N TYR A 7 27.81 25.30 -31.93
CA TYR A 7 26.40 25.55 -31.64
C TYR A 7 26.25 25.96 -30.17
N PRO A 8 25.55 27.06 -29.84
CA PRO A 8 25.32 27.44 -28.45
C PRO A 8 24.25 26.52 -27.83
N LEU A 9 24.61 25.96 -26.67
CA LEU A 9 23.74 25.20 -25.78
C LEU A 9 22.72 26.17 -25.15
N LEU A 10 21.46 26.04 -25.54
CA LEU A 10 20.35 26.85 -25.01
C LEU A 10 19.99 26.35 -23.60
N PHE A 11 20.45 27.06 -22.56
CA PHE A 11 20.05 26.80 -21.17
C PHE A 11 18.61 27.28 -20.94
N LEU A 12 17.69 26.32 -20.77
CA LEU A 12 16.34 26.56 -20.25
C LEU A 12 16.41 26.80 -18.74
N ILE A 13 16.26 28.05 -18.33
CA ILE A 13 16.12 28.47 -16.93
C ILE A 13 14.67 28.23 -16.48
N LEU A 14 14.47 27.31 -15.54
CA LEU A 14 13.19 27.18 -14.83
C LEU A 14 13.08 28.31 -13.79
N SER A 15 12.08 29.18 -13.94
CA SER A 15 11.68 30.14 -12.92
C SER A 15 10.79 29.43 -11.88
N GLY A 16 11.28 29.29 -10.65
CA GLY A 16 10.47 28.88 -9.50
C GLY A 16 9.63 30.06 -8.98
N CYS A 17 8.36 29.80 -8.63
CA CYS A 17 7.51 30.79 -7.95
C CYS A 17 7.71 30.65 -6.45
N ASN A 18 8.40 31.62 -5.84
CA ASN A 18 8.49 31.78 -4.39
C ASN A 18 7.41 32.80 -3.97
N SER A 19 6.36 32.35 -3.30
CA SER A 19 5.34 33.25 -2.77
C SER A 19 5.61 33.53 -1.29
N ASP A 20 6.49 34.49 -1.04
CA ASP A 20 6.62 35.15 0.26
C ASP A 20 5.73 36.40 0.26
N SER A 21 4.69 36.40 1.09
CA SER A 21 3.99 37.63 1.48
C SER A 21 4.02 37.77 3.00
N ASN A 22 5.03 38.51 3.47
CA ASN A 22 5.08 39.10 4.80
C ASN A 22 4.09 40.28 4.88
N THR A 23 3.24 40.29 5.91
CA THR A 23 2.59 41.51 6.42
C THR A 23 2.74 41.55 7.93
N THR A 24 3.14 42.73 8.41
CA THR A 24 3.74 43.04 9.71
C THR A 24 2.74 43.25 10.86
N ASP A 25 3.10 42.72 12.03
CA ASP A 25 2.86 43.07 13.45
C ASP A 25 1.57 43.73 13.96
N SER A 26 1.04 43.13 15.05
CA SER A 26 0.67 43.88 16.27
C SER A 26 0.64 42.96 17.52
N ASN A 27 1.39 43.37 18.55
CA ASN A 27 1.54 42.72 19.87
C ASN A 27 0.23 42.61 20.68
N THR A 28 -0.04 41.46 21.30
CA THR A 28 -0.91 41.27 22.49
C THR A 28 -0.51 39.94 23.17
N PRO A 29 -0.51 39.84 24.53
CA PRO A 29 0.32 38.87 25.25
C PRO A 29 -0.19 37.42 25.20
N SER A 30 0.81 36.53 25.18
CA SER A 30 0.75 35.07 25.14
C SER A 30 -0.15 34.43 26.21
N PRO A 31 -1.11 33.59 25.79
CA PRO A 31 -1.40 32.35 26.49
C PRO A 31 -0.44 31.26 25.97
N SER A 32 0.16 30.54 26.92
CA SER A 32 0.98 29.35 26.74
C SER A 32 0.45 28.42 25.64
N PRO A 33 1.27 27.90 24.70
CA PRO A 33 0.82 26.88 23.79
C PRO A 33 0.65 25.58 24.57
N SER A 34 -0.60 25.25 24.90
CA SER A 34 -0.97 23.86 25.17
C SER A 34 -0.48 23.03 23.99
N ALA A 35 0.30 21.98 24.29
CA ALA A 35 0.75 21.02 23.30
C ALA A 35 -0.44 20.58 22.42
N PRO A 36 -0.26 20.44 21.09
CA PRO A 36 -1.32 19.90 20.27
C PRO A 36 -1.51 18.44 20.67
N THR A 37 -2.64 18.14 21.30
CA THR A 37 -3.13 16.77 21.40
C THR A 37 -3.40 16.32 19.96
N GLU A 38 -2.45 15.61 19.33
CA GLU A 38 -2.68 14.99 18.03
C GLU A 38 -3.92 14.09 18.15
N THR A 39 -4.99 14.45 17.46
CA THR A 39 -6.15 13.58 17.30
C THR A 39 -5.72 12.41 16.41
N VAL A 40 -5.38 11.29 17.04
CA VAL A 40 -5.01 10.04 16.34
C VAL A 40 -6.17 9.61 15.44
N THR A 41 -5.88 9.43 14.15
CA THR A 41 -6.90 8.96 13.20
C THR A 41 -7.24 7.47 13.42
N LEU A 42 -8.41 7.02 12.98
CA LEU A 42 -8.78 5.60 13.04
C LEU A 42 -7.74 4.72 12.34
N ALA A 43 -7.27 5.13 11.15
CA ALA A 43 -6.22 4.43 10.43
C ALA A 43 -4.91 4.31 11.21
N GLU A 44 -4.53 5.33 11.98
CA GLU A 44 -3.33 5.29 12.83
C GLU A 44 -3.50 4.39 14.04
N SER A 45 -4.68 4.39 14.66
CA SER A 45 -5.02 3.46 15.74
C SER A 45 -4.96 2.00 15.25
N VAL A 46 -5.61 1.71 14.11
CA VAL A 46 -5.61 0.36 13.51
C VAL A 46 -4.21 -0.06 13.09
N LYS A 47 -3.42 0.83 12.48
CA LYS A 47 -2.02 0.54 12.17
C LYS A 47 -1.23 0.18 13.42
N LYS A 48 -1.37 0.95 14.50
CA LYS A 48 -0.65 0.70 15.75
C LYS A 48 -1.06 -0.64 16.38
N SER A 49 -2.35 -0.96 16.35
CA SER A 49 -2.85 -2.25 16.83
C SER A 49 -2.33 -3.42 15.96
N LEU A 50 -2.26 -3.24 14.64
CA LEU A 50 -1.66 -4.22 13.73
C LEU A 50 -0.16 -4.43 14.00
N GLU A 51 0.60 -3.36 14.27
CA GLU A 51 2.02 -3.44 14.63
C GLU A 51 2.24 -4.11 15.99
N LEU A 52 1.33 -3.89 16.95
CA LEU A 52 1.36 -4.55 18.25
C LEU A 52 1.05 -6.04 18.13
N SER A 53 -0.03 -6.38 17.44
CA SER A 53 -0.41 -7.78 17.14
C SER A 53 0.71 -8.51 16.41
N TYR A 54 1.32 -7.88 15.39
CA TYR A 54 2.50 -8.43 14.73
C TYR A 54 3.64 -8.69 15.71
N SER A 55 3.93 -7.75 16.63
CA SER A 55 5.01 -7.92 17.61
C SER A 55 4.74 -9.09 18.55
N ASN A 56 3.47 -9.35 18.88
CA ASN A 56 3.06 -10.49 19.70
C ASN A 56 3.17 -11.83 18.96
N HIS A 57 3.00 -11.81 17.64
CA HIS A 57 2.93 -13.00 16.77
C HIS A 57 4.16 -13.18 15.86
N GLU A 58 5.22 -12.38 16.04
CA GLU A 58 6.42 -12.43 15.20
C GLU A 58 7.04 -13.84 15.11
N PRO A 59 7.12 -14.63 16.21
CA PRO A 59 7.64 -15.99 16.15
C PRO A 59 6.81 -16.96 15.30
N GLN A 60 5.52 -16.67 15.11
CA GLN A 60 4.58 -17.47 14.33
C GLN A 60 4.49 -17.02 12.86
N LEU A 61 5.12 -15.89 12.51
CA LEU A 61 5.10 -15.39 11.15
C LEU A 61 5.74 -16.42 10.21
N ASP A 62 5.00 -16.83 9.19
CA ASP A 62 5.48 -17.75 8.18
C ASP A 62 6.57 -17.07 7.36
N ARG A 63 7.81 -17.56 7.51
CA ARG A 63 8.99 -17.14 6.76
C ARG A 63 9.55 -18.25 5.86
N THR A 64 8.73 -19.25 5.53
CA THR A 64 9.11 -20.32 4.61
C THR A 64 9.27 -19.80 3.18
N GLU A 65 9.89 -20.61 2.32
CA GLU A 65 10.03 -20.30 0.90
C GLU A 65 8.75 -20.54 0.09
N SER A 66 7.67 -21.05 0.71
CA SER A 66 6.37 -21.19 0.07
C SER A 66 5.82 -19.80 -0.29
N LEU A 67 5.55 -19.55 -1.57
CA LEU A 67 4.95 -18.29 -2.00
C LEU A 67 3.58 -18.08 -1.35
N GLU A 68 2.75 -19.12 -1.40
CA GLU A 68 1.40 -19.08 -0.87
C GLU A 68 1.36 -19.15 0.66
N GLY A 69 2.30 -19.87 1.30
CA GLY A 69 2.23 -20.16 2.73
C GLY A 69 1.08 -21.11 3.10
N THR A 70 0.75 -21.20 4.39
CA THR A 70 -0.38 -22.01 4.90
C THR A 70 -1.67 -21.19 4.93
N ASP A 71 -2.76 -21.76 4.42
CA ASP A 71 -4.14 -21.22 4.37
C ASP A 71 -5.06 -22.43 4.63
N ASP A 72 -5.09 -22.91 5.88
CA ASP A 72 -5.73 -24.19 6.24
C ASP A 72 -7.27 -24.11 6.15
N ASP A 73 -7.85 -22.93 6.36
CA ASP A 73 -9.30 -22.70 6.26
C ASP A 73 -9.78 -22.37 4.83
N GLY A 74 -8.85 -22.14 3.90
CA GLY A 74 -9.12 -21.86 2.50
C GLY A 74 -9.79 -20.51 2.26
N ASN A 75 -9.70 -19.57 3.21
CA ASN A 75 -10.32 -18.25 3.08
C ASN A 75 -9.60 -17.35 2.06
N GLY A 76 -8.38 -17.73 1.64
CA GLY A 76 -7.56 -17.02 0.68
C GLY A 76 -6.53 -16.06 1.29
N VAL A 77 -6.36 -16.09 2.61
CA VAL A 77 -5.35 -15.38 3.39
C VAL A 77 -4.49 -16.41 4.10
N ARG A 78 -3.22 -16.08 4.35
CA ARG A 78 -2.38 -16.95 5.15
C ARG A 78 -2.79 -16.92 6.62
N ASP A 79 -2.77 -18.08 7.26
CA ASP A 79 -3.20 -18.24 8.66
C ASP A 79 -2.43 -17.32 9.63
N ASP A 80 -1.14 -17.07 9.38
CA ASP A 80 -0.34 -16.17 10.22
C ASP A 80 -0.77 -14.70 10.09
N ILE A 81 -1.21 -14.28 8.90
CA ILE A 81 -1.76 -12.95 8.65
C ILE A 81 -3.17 -12.84 9.22
N ASP A 82 -4.00 -13.88 9.08
CA ASP A 82 -5.34 -13.92 9.71
C ASP A 82 -5.24 -13.79 11.21
N MET A 83 -4.34 -14.52 11.84
CA MET A 83 -4.08 -14.42 13.27
C MET A 83 -3.69 -12.99 13.65
N ILE A 84 -2.76 -12.37 12.92
CA ILE A 84 -2.35 -10.98 13.16
C ILE A 84 -3.53 -9.99 13.03
N ILE A 85 -4.36 -10.13 12.00
CA ILE A 85 -5.54 -9.27 11.81
C ILE A 85 -6.56 -9.49 12.94
N SER A 86 -6.78 -10.75 13.33
CA SER A 86 -7.76 -11.13 14.35
C SER A 86 -7.42 -10.58 15.74
N ASP A 87 -6.14 -10.48 16.09
CA ASP A 87 -5.64 -9.94 17.36
C ASP A 87 -5.57 -8.41 17.41
N THR A 88 -6.00 -7.71 16.35
CA THR A 88 -6.17 -6.26 16.42
C THR A 88 -7.38 -5.85 17.23
N ASP A 89 -7.34 -4.64 17.81
CA ASP A 89 -8.44 -3.97 18.52
C ASP A 89 -9.44 -3.32 17.55
N ALA A 90 -9.30 -3.56 16.24
CA ALA A 90 -10.21 -3.04 15.24
C ALA A 90 -11.60 -3.69 15.37
N ASP A 91 -12.65 -2.96 15.02
CA ASP A 91 -13.98 -3.56 14.92
C ASP A 91 -14.07 -4.56 13.76
N GLU A 92 -15.12 -5.37 13.76
CA GLU A 92 -15.30 -6.44 12.78
C GLU A 92 -15.38 -5.91 11.34
N THR A 93 -15.97 -4.73 11.12
CA THR A 93 -16.07 -4.15 9.76
C THR A 93 -14.68 -3.82 9.22
N VAL A 94 -13.83 -3.23 10.06
CA VAL A 94 -12.44 -2.96 9.70
C VAL A 94 -11.65 -4.25 9.52
N LYS A 95 -11.83 -5.26 10.38
CA LYS A 95 -11.17 -6.56 10.22
C LYS A 95 -11.52 -7.20 8.88
N GLN A 96 -12.79 -7.22 8.48
CA GLN A 96 -13.19 -7.73 7.16
C GLN A 96 -12.54 -6.96 6.01
N ALA A 97 -12.40 -5.63 6.10
CA ALA A 97 -11.68 -4.83 5.10
C ALA A 97 -10.17 -5.16 5.04
N LEU A 98 -9.54 -5.42 6.20
CA LEU A 98 -8.13 -5.86 6.28
C LEU A 98 -7.96 -7.23 5.61
N ILE A 99 -8.86 -8.18 5.90
CA ILE A 99 -8.90 -9.53 5.32
C ILE A 99 -9.07 -9.46 3.81
N GLN A 100 -10.03 -8.66 3.32
CA GLN A 100 -10.25 -8.48 1.88
C GLN A 100 -8.98 -7.94 1.19
N HIS A 101 -8.26 -7.01 1.83
CA HIS A 101 -6.99 -6.52 1.28
C HIS A 101 -5.87 -7.55 1.35
N ALA A 102 -5.72 -8.27 2.47
CA ALA A 102 -4.76 -9.35 2.62
C ALA A 102 -4.96 -10.43 1.53
N LYS A 103 -6.21 -10.82 1.27
CA LYS A 103 -6.60 -11.74 0.20
C LYS A 103 -6.18 -11.24 -1.18
N SER A 104 -6.36 -9.94 -1.45
CA SER A 104 -5.94 -9.35 -2.74
C SER A 104 -4.42 -9.42 -2.95
N LEU A 105 -3.62 -9.28 -1.87
CA LEU A 105 -2.17 -9.43 -1.92
C LEU A 105 -1.77 -10.91 -2.07
N GLN A 106 -2.47 -11.79 -1.36
CA GLN A 106 -2.23 -13.23 -1.40
C GLN A 106 -2.54 -13.84 -2.78
N ASN A 107 -3.56 -13.33 -3.48
CA ASN A 107 -3.89 -13.75 -4.84
C ASN A 107 -2.72 -13.56 -5.83
N GLU A 108 -1.86 -12.54 -5.63
CA GLU A 108 -0.67 -12.34 -6.45
C GLU A 108 0.36 -13.47 -6.26
N MET A 109 0.44 -14.05 -5.06
CA MET A 109 1.36 -15.15 -4.75
C MET A 109 0.96 -16.47 -5.42
N LYS A 110 -0.31 -16.59 -5.85
CA LYS A 110 -0.87 -17.78 -6.53
C LYS A 110 -0.58 -17.79 -8.04
N VAL A 111 -0.13 -16.68 -8.61
CA VAL A 111 0.10 -16.56 -10.06
C VAL A 111 1.48 -17.08 -10.43
N ASP A 112 1.57 -18.09 -11.30
CA ASP A 112 2.84 -18.52 -11.88
C ASP A 112 3.26 -17.60 -13.05
N TRP A 113 3.93 -16.50 -12.72
CA TRP A 113 4.40 -15.50 -13.70
C TRP A 113 5.37 -16.06 -14.75
N ASP A 114 6.09 -17.15 -14.45
CA ASP A 114 7.07 -17.70 -15.38
C ASP A 114 6.43 -18.61 -16.44
N SER A 115 5.21 -19.10 -16.17
CA SER A 115 4.43 -19.94 -17.10
C SER A 115 3.59 -19.16 -18.11
N LEU A 116 3.27 -17.89 -17.82
CA LEU A 116 2.31 -17.12 -18.61
C LEU A 116 2.96 -16.46 -19.83
N GLY A 117 2.26 -16.48 -20.97
CA GLY A 117 2.58 -15.63 -22.09
C GLY A 117 2.32 -14.14 -21.80
N GLU A 118 2.78 -13.24 -22.66
CA GLU A 118 2.63 -11.79 -22.46
C GLU A 118 1.17 -11.35 -22.25
N GLU A 119 0.25 -11.82 -23.10
CA GLU A 119 -1.16 -11.42 -23.01
C GLU A 119 -1.88 -12.05 -21.81
N GLU A 120 -1.57 -13.30 -21.47
CA GLU A 120 -2.10 -13.98 -20.28
C GLU A 120 -1.60 -13.29 -19.00
N GLY A 121 -0.31 -12.93 -18.95
CA GLY A 121 0.28 -12.17 -17.86
C GLY A 121 -0.40 -10.82 -17.67
N LYS A 122 -0.62 -10.07 -18.77
CA LYS A 122 -1.37 -8.80 -18.70
C LYS A 122 -2.82 -9.01 -18.26
N ALA A 123 -3.48 -10.08 -18.69
CA ALA A 123 -4.84 -10.40 -18.26
C ALA A 123 -4.89 -10.70 -16.75
N ALA A 124 -4.00 -11.55 -16.24
CA ALA A 124 -3.84 -11.83 -14.82
C ALA A 124 -3.57 -10.55 -14.02
N MET A 125 -2.67 -9.69 -14.50
CA MET A 125 -2.34 -8.42 -13.85
C MET A 125 -3.53 -7.44 -13.82
N ARG A 126 -4.37 -7.39 -14.87
CA ARG A 126 -5.61 -6.60 -14.84
C ARG A 126 -6.56 -7.07 -13.75
N GLN A 127 -6.73 -8.39 -13.61
CA GLN A 127 -7.58 -8.97 -12.57
C GLN A 127 -7.05 -8.64 -11.16
N LEU A 128 -5.77 -8.91 -10.89
CA LEU A 128 -5.14 -8.58 -9.62
C LEU A 128 -5.24 -7.09 -9.28
N SER A 129 -5.06 -6.23 -10.29
CA SER A 129 -5.15 -4.79 -10.11
C SER A 129 -6.58 -4.35 -9.77
N SER A 130 -7.59 -4.92 -10.45
CA SER A 130 -9.00 -4.72 -10.12
C SER A 130 -9.31 -5.11 -8.67
N ASP A 131 -8.86 -6.29 -8.24
CA ASP A 131 -9.09 -6.80 -6.88
C ASP A 131 -8.36 -5.95 -5.81
N SER A 132 -7.12 -5.52 -6.10
CA SER A 132 -6.36 -4.60 -5.24
C SER A 132 -7.03 -3.23 -5.16
N ILE A 133 -7.59 -2.70 -6.26
CA ILE A 133 -8.30 -1.42 -6.25
C ILE A 133 -9.58 -1.52 -5.42
N ARG A 134 -10.37 -2.58 -5.61
CA ARG A 134 -11.58 -2.84 -4.81
C ARG A 134 -11.27 -2.91 -3.32
N SER A 135 -10.30 -3.73 -2.90
CA SER A 135 -9.96 -3.86 -1.48
C SER A 135 -9.40 -2.57 -0.87
N LYS A 136 -8.59 -1.81 -1.61
CA LYS A 136 -8.12 -0.48 -1.17
C LYS A 136 -9.26 0.51 -1.04
N ARG A 137 -10.26 0.44 -1.92
CA ARG A 137 -11.47 1.27 -1.82
C ARG A 137 -12.26 0.93 -0.56
N CYS A 138 -12.42 -0.36 -0.25
CA CYS A 138 -13.05 -0.78 1.01
C CYS A 138 -12.27 -0.26 2.23
N LEU A 139 -10.95 -0.45 2.27
CA LEU A 139 -10.13 0.10 3.37
C LEU A 139 -10.24 1.62 3.49
N MET A 140 -10.33 2.34 2.37
CA MET A 140 -10.53 3.78 2.39
C MET A 140 -11.90 4.17 2.97
N GLU A 141 -12.94 3.39 2.70
CA GLU A 141 -14.28 3.58 3.27
C GLU A 141 -14.31 3.24 4.76
N SER A 142 -13.63 2.18 5.20
CA SER A 142 -13.60 1.75 6.60
C SER A 142 -12.67 2.59 7.49
N LEU A 143 -11.53 3.05 6.97
CA LEU A 143 -10.49 3.73 7.77
C LEU A 143 -10.36 5.23 7.52
N GLY A 144 -10.89 5.72 6.39
CA GLY A 144 -10.74 7.10 5.96
C GLY A 144 -9.30 7.47 5.58
N SER A 145 -8.91 8.70 5.93
CA SER A 145 -7.55 9.20 5.64
C SER A 145 -6.50 8.37 6.39
N GLY A 146 -5.38 8.10 5.73
CA GLY A 146 -4.29 7.31 6.32
C GLY A 146 -4.36 5.80 6.07
N PHE A 147 -5.42 5.27 5.43
CA PHE A 147 -5.53 3.84 5.07
C PHE A 147 -4.29 3.32 4.31
N SER A 148 -3.61 4.19 3.55
CA SER A 148 -2.38 3.82 2.82
C SER A 148 -1.24 3.36 3.72
N LYS A 149 -1.19 3.77 5.00
CA LYS A 149 -0.19 3.27 5.95
C LYS A 149 -0.50 1.80 6.32
N VAL A 150 -1.78 1.47 6.51
CA VAL A 150 -2.25 0.10 6.81
C VAL A 150 -2.01 -0.83 5.63
N THR A 151 -2.31 -0.40 4.40
CA THR A 151 -2.03 -1.21 3.19
C THR A 151 -0.55 -1.53 3.02
N ARG A 152 0.35 -0.58 3.35
CA ARG A 152 1.79 -0.82 3.35
C ARG A 152 2.22 -1.83 4.41
N THR A 153 1.64 -1.78 5.61
CA THR A 153 1.92 -2.76 6.67
C THR A 153 1.49 -4.16 6.24
N LEU A 154 0.25 -4.34 5.77
CA LEU A 154 -0.23 -5.65 5.30
C LEU A 154 0.64 -6.19 4.16
N LYS A 155 1.01 -5.34 3.18
CA LYS A 155 1.94 -5.74 2.11
C LYS A 155 3.29 -6.21 2.63
N ALA A 156 3.84 -5.56 3.66
CA ALA A 156 5.11 -5.96 4.25
C ALA A 156 5.00 -7.32 4.98
N LEU A 157 3.86 -7.58 5.64
CA LEU A 157 3.58 -8.88 6.26
C LEU A 157 3.41 -9.98 5.21
N THR A 158 2.67 -9.72 4.13
CA THR A 158 2.47 -10.70 3.05
C THR A 158 3.76 -11.02 2.32
N TYR A 159 4.55 -10.02 1.93
CA TYR A 159 5.77 -10.22 1.12
C TYR A 159 7.06 -10.28 1.96
N ASN A 160 6.95 -10.80 3.17
CA ASN A 160 7.98 -10.81 4.23
C ASN A 160 9.22 -11.70 3.99
N THR A 161 9.28 -12.42 2.88
CA THR A 161 10.45 -13.25 2.49
C THR A 161 11.04 -12.80 1.17
N LYS A 162 12.30 -13.21 0.91
CA LYS A 162 12.98 -12.92 -0.35
C LYS A 162 12.21 -13.50 -1.53
N ALA A 163 11.74 -14.75 -1.45
CA ALA A 163 10.98 -15.40 -2.52
C ALA A 163 9.70 -14.61 -2.84
N ARG A 164 8.89 -14.26 -1.84
CA ARG A 164 7.65 -13.50 -2.01
C ARG A 164 7.89 -12.10 -2.58
N THR A 165 8.91 -11.40 -2.07
CA THR A 165 9.30 -10.09 -2.63
C THR A 165 9.74 -10.20 -4.10
N MET A 166 10.56 -11.19 -4.45
CA MET A 166 11.00 -11.37 -5.83
C MET A 166 9.85 -11.75 -6.75
N HIS A 167 8.89 -12.54 -6.28
CA HIS A 167 7.66 -12.88 -6.99
C HIS A 167 6.80 -11.65 -7.27
N TYR A 168 6.57 -10.83 -6.24
CA TYR A 168 5.90 -9.53 -6.36
C TYR A 168 6.57 -8.62 -7.41
N LEU A 169 7.92 -8.58 -7.44
CA LEU A 169 8.65 -7.80 -8.43
C LEU A 169 8.52 -8.34 -9.86
N LYS A 170 8.36 -9.66 -10.05
CA LYS A 170 8.05 -10.24 -11.36
C LYS A 170 6.68 -9.79 -11.84
N GLY A 171 5.66 -9.84 -10.99
CA GLY A 171 4.34 -9.28 -11.27
C GLY A 171 4.41 -7.82 -11.69
N ASN A 172 5.08 -6.97 -10.89
CA ASN A 172 5.27 -5.55 -11.23
C ASN A 172 5.93 -5.31 -12.60
N LYS A 173 6.82 -6.20 -13.05
CA LYS A 173 7.43 -6.09 -14.39
C LYS A 173 6.39 -6.30 -15.49
N VAL A 174 5.42 -7.19 -15.29
CA VAL A 174 4.28 -7.37 -16.20
C VAL A 174 3.39 -6.12 -16.24
N ALA A 175 3.20 -5.47 -15.09
CA ALA A 175 2.43 -4.23 -14.99
C ALA A 175 3.09 -3.01 -15.67
N ASN A 176 4.36 -3.11 -16.06
CA ASN A 176 5.09 -1.99 -16.66
C ASN A 176 4.43 -1.52 -17.96
N GLY A 177 4.14 -0.23 -18.07
CA GLY A 177 3.45 0.37 -19.22
C GLY A 177 1.93 0.14 -19.24
N MET A 178 1.36 -0.58 -18.27
CA MET A 178 -0.08 -0.69 -18.10
C MET A 178 -0.64 0.52 -17.35
N ALA A 179 -1.89 0.88 -17.65
CA ALA A 179 -2.64 1.91 -16.93
C ALA A 179 -3.90 1.28 -16.31
N PHE A 180 -4.19 1.64 -15.06
CA PHE A 180 -5.35 1.16 -14.33
C PHE A 180 -6.22 2.35 -13.92
N SER A 181 -7.53 2.23 -14.08
CA SER A 181 -8.49 3.22 -13.63
C SER A 181 -9.09 2.79 -12.30
N VAL A 182 -9.35 3.74 -11.40
CA VAL A 182 -9.96 3.52 -10.08
C VAL A 182 -11.50 3.50 -10.17
N GLY A 183 -12.07 3.44 -11.37
CA GLY A 183 -13.50 3.61 -11.60
C GLY A 183 -14.39 2.54 -10.94
N GLY A 184 -15.55 2.97 -10.43
CA GLY A 184 -16.77 2.18 -10.31
C GLY A 184 -16.74 0.89 -9.47
N HIS A 185 -16.07 0.87 -8.32
CA HIS A 185 -16.29 -0.18 -7.31
C HIS A 185 -17.39 0.26 -6.34
N GLU A 186 -18.64 0.25 -6.82
CA GLU A 186 -19.80 0.30 -5.92
C GLU A 186 -19.74 -0.93 -5.01
N ASN A 187 -20.10 -0.77 -3.74
CA ASN A 187 -20.05 -1.84 -2.74
C ASN A 187 -18.68 -2.50 -2.60
N ALA A 188 -17.61 -1.69 -2.51
CA ALA A 188 -16.24 -2.20 -2.46
C ALA A 188 -15.98 -3.20 -1.32
N CYS A 189 -16.72 -3.08 -0.21
CA CYS A 189 -16.64 -3.97 0.95
C CYS A 189 -17.58 -5.18 0.93
N GLU A 190 -18.53 -5.26 -0.01
CA GLU A 190 -19.26 -6.51 -0.31
C GLU A 190 -18.38 -7.44 -1.15
#